data_AF-A0A1I7WKR7-F1
#
_entry.id   AF-A0A1I7WKR7-F1
#
_cell.length_a   1.000
_cell.length_b   1.000
_cell.length_c   1.000
_cell.angle_alpha   90.00
_cell.angle_beta   90.00
_cell.angle_gamma   90.00
#
_symmetry.space_group_name_H-M   'P 1'
#
loop_
_entity.id
_entity.type
_entity.pdbx_description
1 polymer ?
#
loop_
_entity_poly.entity_id
_entity_poly.type
_entity_poly.pdbx_seq_one_letter_code
_entity_poly.pdbx_strand_id
1 'polypeptide(L)'
;MDIMSNSFKMHDLRDQLVRIRLYGPLSMAIVADSLKLAQTDTSFRYRFTFQNVNEHFNCIIKYKIICEIIKLVFGVDCSQWFRESASFNSDDEKSYTMLDQDPRNQQSTVNSYVLRDRHALNVLSKWMQGKHKLPELIISAEILSTHMNALIPVELECVARGKPKRFGIVCLPTNEDILKIKRRQIEGPVLITQTPRRHVSNEQESSENMDEEESSKLECETKAKWQADMWKDVVSTDQTTRMSKEAALSSSKKMLC
;
A
#
# COMPACT_ATOMS: atom_id res chain seq x y z
N MET A 1 -26.83 22.21 -17.87
CA MET A 1 -26.63 21.58 -16.55
C MET A 1 -25.17 21.18 -16.48
N ASP A 2 -24.34 22.07 -15.96
CA ASP A 2 -22.89 21.88 -15.88
C ASP A 2 -22.56 20.98 -14.68
N ILE A 3 -21.96 19.83 -14.98
CA ILE A 3 -21.47 18.88 -14.00
C ILE A 3 -20.17 19.47 -13.46
N MET A 4 -20.17 19.90 -12.20
CA MET A 4 -18.98 20.33 -11.47
C MET A 4 -17.93 19.21 -11.52
N SER A 5 -16.94 19.36 -12.40
CA SER A 5 -15.76 18.52 -12.46
C SER A 5 -14.89 18.83 -11.25
N ASN A 6 -15.07 18.02 -10.19
CA ASN A 6 -14.22 18.06 -9.01
C ASN A 6 -12.74 17.93 -9.43
N SER A 7 -11.99 19.01 -9.22
CA SER A 7 -10.58 19.14 -9.57
C SER A 7 -9.71 18.38 -8.57
N PHE A 8 -9.70 17.05 -8.68
CA PHE A 8 -8.81 16.22 -7.88
C PHE A 8 -7.36 16.41 -8.35
N LYS A 9 -6.54 17.01 -7.48
CA LYS A 9 -5.09 17.10 -7.68
C LYS A 9 -4.41 15.89 -7.04
N MET A 10 -3.90 14.98 -7.87
CA MET A 10 -3.07 13.87 -7.43
C MET A 10 -1.62 14.32 -7.39
N HIS A 11 -1.01 14.36 -6.19
CA HIS A 11 0.40 14.68 -6.02
C HIS A 11 1.24 13.42 -5.81
N ASP A 12 2.26 13.24 -6.65
CA ASP A 12 3.23 12.15 -6.53
C ASP A 12 4.35 12.54 -5.56
N LEU A 13 4.44 11.85 -4.42
CA LEU A 13 5.42 12.13 -3.36
C LEU A 13 6.57 11.13 -3.32
N ARG A 14 6.70 10.24 -4.32
CA ARG A 14 7.65 9.11 -4.30
C ARG A 14 9.11 9.53 -4.06
N ASP A 15 9.48 10.74 -4.45
CA ASP A 15 10.85 11.26 -4.36
C ASP A 15 10.99 12.52 -3.49
N GLN A 16 9.90 13.01 -2.88
CA GLN A 16 9.93 14.21 -2.02
C GLN A 16 10.31 13.90 -0.56
N LEU A 17 10.27 12.63 -0.17
CA LEU A 17 10.51 12.21 1.20
C LEU A 17 11.76 11.34 1.28
N VAL A 18 12.70 11.77 2.13
CA VAL A 18 13.90 10.99 2.44
C VAL A 18 13.53 9.93 3.48
N ARG A 19 13.62 8.65 3.09
CA ARG A 19 13.39 7.52 4.00
C ARG A 19 14.72 6.95 4.49
N ILE A 20 15.07 7.23 5.73
CA ILE A 20 16.26 6.68 6.39
C ILE A 20 15.89 5.38 7.11
N ARG A 21 16.71 4.34 6.96
CA ARG A 21 16.58 3.08 7.71
C ARG A 21 17.80 2.89 8.57
N LEU A 22 17.59 2.68 9.86
CA LEU A 22 18.66 2.50 10.82
C LEU A 22 18.63 1.06 11.34
N TYR A 23 19.71 0.33 11.12
CA TYR A 23 19.85 -1.07 11.51
C TYR A 23 20.86 -1.21 12.64
N GLY A 24 20.59 -2.12 13.58
CA GLY A 24 21.49 -2.45 14.68
C GLY A 24 20.78 -2.47 16.03
N PRO A 25 21.29 -3.22 17.01
CA PRO A 25 20.68 -3.32 18.34
C PRO A 25 20.68 -1.98 19.10
N LEU A 26 21.60 -1.08 18.77
CA LEU A 26 21.71 0.26 19.36
C LEU A 26 21.06 1.36 18.52
N SER A 27 20.52 1.04 17.33
CA SER A 27 20.03 2.07 16.41
C SER A 27 18.89 2.89 17.03
N MET A 28 18.04 2.26 17.83
CA MET A 28 16.92 2.93 18.48
C MET A 28 17.36 3.82 19.65
N ALA A 29 18.35 3.39 20.44
CA ALA A 29 18.91 4.20 21.52
C ALA A 29 19.55 5.48 20.96
N ILE A 30 20.34 5.35 19.89
CA ILE A 30 20.97 6.49 19.21
C ILE A 30 19.91 7.45 18.66
N VAL A 31 18.84 6.94 18.06
CA VAL A 31 17.75 7.78 17.52
C VAL A 31 17.03 8.52 18.65
N ALA A 32 16.73 7.85 19.76
CA ALA A 32 16.06 8.45 20.89
C ALA A 32 16.91 9.57 21.54
N ASP A 33 18.22 9.37 21.63
CA ASP A 33 19.13 10.37 22.20
C ASP A 33 19.38 11.54 21.24
N SER A 34 19.45 11.27 19.93
CA SER A 34 19.79 12.26 18.91
C SER A 34 18.60 13.11 18.46
N LEU A 35 17.40 12.53 18.41
CA LEU A 35 16.18 13.23 18.00
C LEU A 35 15.43 13.72 19.24
N LYS A 36 15.56 15.01 19.53
CA LYS A 36 14.77 15.69 20.56
C LYS A 36 13.56 16.36 19.92
N LEU A 37 12.42 16.30 20.60
CA LEU A 37 11.27 17.11 20.19
C LEU A 37 11.65 18.59 20.24
N ALA A 38 11.28 19.34 19.20
CA ALA A 38 11.37 20.79 19.24
C ALA A 38 10.44 21.30 20.35
N GLN A 39 11.00 21.94 21.38
CA GLN A 39 10.23 22.58 22.46
C GLN A 39 9.72 23.94 22.00
N THR A 40 8.93 23.95 20.95
CA THR A 40 8.25 25.15 20.47
C THR A 40 6.77 25.07 20.80
N ASP A 41 6.09 26.19 20.99
CA ASP A 41 4.63 26.23 21.25
C ASP A 41 3.83 25.52 20.14
N THR A 42 4.38 25.45 18.92
CA THR A 42 3.82 24.70 17.79
C THR A 42 3.82 23.19 17.98
N SER A 43 4.74 22.64 18.79
CA SER A 43 4.84 21.19 19.06
C SER A 43 3.62 20.64 19.79
N PHE A 44 2.98 21.47 20.63
CA PHE A 44 1.77 21.10 21.35
C PHE A 44 0.60 20.87 20.38
N ARG A 45 0.46 21.77 19.38
CA ARG A 45 -0.56 21.61 18.33
C ARG A 45 -0.37 20.34 17.51
N TYR A 46 0.86 20.05 17.08
CA TYR A 46 1.13 18.83 16.32
C TYR A 46 0.84 17.57 17.13
N ARG A 47 1.19 17.56 18.42
CA ARG A 47 0.91 16.43 19.32
C ARG A 47 -0.59 16.20 19.48
N PHE A 48 -1.34 17.28 19.68
CA PHE A 48 -2.80 17.25 19.80
C PHE A 48 -3.46 16.74 18.51
N THR A 49 -3.08 17.27 17.35
CA THR A 49 -3.60 16.80 16.05
C THR A 49 -3.27 15.32 15.81
N PHE A 50 -2.04 14.89 16.10
CA PHE A 50 -1.64 13.49 15.93
C PHE A 50 -2.42 12.54 16.83
N GLN A 51 -2.65 12.91 18.10
CA GLN A 51 -3.47 12.14 19.03
C GLN A 51 -4.92 12.02 18.53
N ASN A 52 -5.56 13.14 18.17
CA ASN A 52 -6.95 13.13 17.70
C ASN A 52 -7.11 12.30 16.43
N VAL A 53 -6.16 12.38 15.50
CA VAL A 53 -6.19 11.58 14.26
C VAL A 53 -6.05 10.09 14.58
N ASN A 54 -5.11 9.71 15.46
CA ASN A 54 -4.94 8.31 15.85
C ASN A 54 -6.15 7.78 16.64
N GLU A 55 -6.72 8.58 17.54
CA GLU A 55 -7.94 8.21 18.26
C GLU A 55 -9.12 8.01 17.32
N HIS A 56 -9.28 8.89 16.33
CA HIS A 56 -10.29 8.75 15.29
C HIS A 56 -10.12 7.46 14.48
N PHE A 57 -8.88 7.15 14.05
CA PHE A 57 -8.59 5.89 13.35
C PHE A 57 -8.85 4.66 14.24
N ASN A 58 -8.42 4.70 15.50
CA ASN A 58 -8.64 3.61 16.45
C ASN A 58 -10.13 3.41 16.74
N CYS A 59 -10.90 4.49 16.83
CA CYS A 59 -12.34 4.49 16.99
C CYS A 59 -13.01 3.82 15.79
N ILE A 60 -12.73 4.30 14.57
CA ILE A 60 -13.28 3.72 13.33
C ILE A 60 -12.95 2.23 13.21
N ILE A 61 -11.72 1.84 13.49
CA ILE A 61 -11.29 0.43 13.39
C ILE A 61 -12.03 -0.42 14.42
N LYS A 62 -12.10 0.00 15.68
CA LYS A 62 -12.82 -0.71 16.74
C LYS A 62 -14.29 -0.89 16.37
N TYR A 63 -14.98 0.19 15.98
CA TYR A 63 -16.41 0.14 15.67
C TYR A 63 -16.71 -0.67 14.42
N LYS A 64 -15.88 -0.58 13.38
CA LYS A 64 -16.06 -1.39 12.16
C LYS A 64 -15.94 -2.88 12.44
N ILE A 65 -14.98 -3.27 13.27
CA ILE A 65 -14.81 -4.68 13.70
C ILE A 65 -16.02 -5.12 14.52
N ILE A 66 -16.47 -4.31 15.48
CA ILE A 66 -17.64 -4.62 16.31
C ILE A 66 -18.91 -4.75 15.46
N CYS A 67 -19.16 -3.85 14.51
CA CYS A 67 -20.32 -3.90 13.64
C CYS A 67 -20.33 -5.14 12.75
N GLU A 68 -19.18 -5.56 12.21
CA GLU A 68 -19.09 -6.82 11.45
C GLU A 68 -19.34 -8.04 12.35
N ILE A 69 -18.85 -8.03 13.59
CA ILE A 69 -19.13 -9.11 14.55
C ILE A 69 -20.64 -9.17 14.87
N ILE A 70 -21.28 -8.04 15.16
CA ILE A 70 -22.72 -8.01 15.48
C ILE A 70 -23.56 -8.47 14.29
N LYS A 71 -23.21 -8.02 13.07
CA LYS A 71 -23.89 -8.44 11.84
C LYS A 71 -23.75 -9.95 11.61
N LEU A 72 -22.58 -10.52 11.88
CA LEU A 72 -22.34 -11.96 11.76
C LEU A 72 -23.04 -12.78 12.85
N VAL A 73 -23.12 -12.28 14.09
CA VAL A 73 -23.66 -13.04 15.23
C VAL A 73 -25.19 -12.95 15.29
N PHE A 74 -25.75 -11.77 15.07
CA PHE A 74 -27.17 -11.51 15.31
C PHE A 74 -27.97 -11.36 14.02
N GLY A 75 -27.32 -11.30 12.84
CA GLY A 75 -27.99 -11.06 11.57
C GLY A 75 -28.64 -9.67 11.47
N VAL A 76 -28.33 -8.77 12.42
CA VAL A 76 -28.87 -7.41 12.47
C VAL A 76 -27.91 -6.48 11.74
N ASP A 77 -28.42 -5.73 10.77
CA ASP A 77 -27.63 -4.72 10.08
C ASP A 77 -27.54 -3.45 10.94
N CYS A 78 -26.45 -3.30 11.69
CA CYS A 78 -26.20 -2.13 12.54
C CYS A 78 -25.74 -0.88 11.76
N SER A 79 -25.73 -0.92 10.42
CA SER A 79 -25.27 0.21 9.60
C SER A 79 -26.13 1.48 9.75
N GLN A 80 -27.38 1.37 10.21
CA GLN A 80 -28.22 2.53 10.55
C GLN A 80 -27.83 3.19 11.87
N TRP A 81 -27.57 2.41 12.93
CA TRP A 81 -27.10 2.92 14.23
C TRP A 81 -25.77 3.69 14.10
N PHE A 82 -24.90 3.25 13.19
CA PHE A 82 -23.64 3.94 12.91
C PHE A 82 -23.85 5.33 12.30
N ARG A 83 -24.88 5.48 11.46
CA ARG A 83 -25.17 6.75 10.76
C ARG A 83 -25.71 7.82 11.73
N GLU A 84 -26.39 7.40 12.79
CA GLU A 84 -26.88 8.27 13.87
C GLU A 84 -25.83 8.52 14.96
N SER A 85 -24.88 7.61 15.16
CA SER A 85 -23.79 7.81 16.14
C SER A 85 -22.67 8.72 15.60
N ALA A 86 -22.49 8.76 14.27
CA ALA A 86 -21.53 9.64 13.61
C ALA A 86 -22.00 11.10 13.48
N SER A 87 -23.28 11.39 13.79
CA SER A 87 -23.80 12.75 13.92
C SER A 87 -23.64 13.32 15.34
N PHE A 88 -22.66 12.82 16.11
CA PHE A 88 -22.34 13.40 17.41
C PHE A 88 -21.89 14.86 17.21
N ASN A 89 -22.69 15.77 17.76
CA ASN A 89 -22.68 17.20 17.48
C ASN A 89 -21.30 17.85 17.59
N SER A 90 -20.95 18.66 16.59
CA SER A 90 -19.77 19.52 16.55
C SER A 90 -19.88 20.80 17.39
N ASP A 91 -20.93 20.94 18.20
CA ASP A 91 -21.33 22.23 18.76
C ASP A 91 -20.83 22.49 20.20
N ASP A 92 -20.11 21.55 20.82
CA ASP A 92 -19.47 21.76 22.13
C ASP A 92 -18.03 22.30 22.00
N GLU A 93 -17.85 23.34 21.19
CA GLU A 93 -16.76 24.29 21.37
C GLU A 93 -17.22 25.37 22.36
N LYS A 94 -17.15 25.11 23.68
CA LYS A 94 -17.04 26.19 24.68
C LYS A 94 -16.64 25.71 26.07
N SER A 95 -15.59 26.38 26.56
CA SER A 95 -15.15 26.50 27.95
C SER A 95 -14.45 25.29 28.58
N TYR A 96 -13.12 25.23 28.38
CA TYR A 96 -12.23 24.67 29.40
C TYR A 96 -11.37 25.81 29.96
N THR A 97 -11.86 26.45 31.01
CA THR A 97 -11.05 27.28 31.90
C THR A 97 -10.31 26.39 32.88
N MET A 98 -8.97 26.48 32.85
CA MET A 98 -8.07 26.41 34.00
C MET A 98 -8.55 25.57 35.19
N LEU A 99 -8.21 24.28 35.19
CA LEU A 99 -7.88 23.58 36.43
C LEU A 99 -6.47 23.01 36.29
N ASP A 100 -5.54 23.76 36.87
CA ASP A 100 -4.22 23.31 37.28
C ASP A 100 -4.38 22.15 38.28
N GLN A 101 -4.48 20.93 37.78
CA GLN A 101 -3.96 19.75 38.44
C GLN A 101 -3.13 19.01 37.41
N ASP A 102 -1.83 19.19 37.53
CA ASP A 102 -0.81 18.64 36.67
C ASP A 102 -0.71 17.11 36.80
N PRO A 103 -1.25 16.30 35.86
CA PRO A 103 -1.10 14.86 35.80
C PRO A 103 0.08 14.53 34.88
N ARG A 104 1.17 15.33 34.96
CA ARG A 104 2.41 15.02 34.25
C ARG A 104 2.87 13.62 34.67
N ASN A 105 2.80 12.74 33.68
CA ASN A 105 3.71 11.63 33.45
C ASN A 105 3.23 10.20 33.79
N GLN A 106 1.97 9.88 33.50
CA GLN A 106 1.57 8.51 33.17
C GLN A 106 0.93 8.44 31.77
N GLN A 107 1.61 8.98 30.76
CA GLN A 107 1.43 8.45 29.41
C GLN A 107 2.05 7.06 29.45
N SER A 108 1.21 6.05 29.70
CA SER A 108 1.59 4.67 29.45
C SER A 108 1.97 4.61 27.97
N THR A 109 3.26 4.66 27.68
CA THR A 109 3.77 4.42 26.35
C THR A 109 3.31 3.01 26.05
N VAL A 110 2.33 2.92 25.17
CA VAL A 110 1.76 1.64 24.79
C VAL A 110 2.87 0.90 24.07
N ASN A 111 3.60 0.08 24.82
CA ASN A 111 4.80 -0.59 24.35
C ASN A 111 4.37 -1.60 23.29
N SER A 112 4.73 -1.35 22.04
CA SER A 112 4.60 -2.34 20.98
C SER A 112 5.61 -3.46 21.23
N TYR A 113 5.20 -4.71 21.05
CA TYR A 113 6.09 -5.87 21.19
C TYR A 113 5.83 -6.87 20.06
N VAL A 114 6.77 -7.79 19.84
CA VAL A 114 6.61 -8.84 18.84
C VAL A 114 5.99 -10.07 19.51
N LEU A 115 4.82 -10.51 19.04
CA LEU A 115 4.20 -11.74 19.55
C LEU A 115 4.99 -12.95 19.05
N ARG A 116 5.54 -13.72 19.99
CA ARG A 116 6.29 -14.96 19.71
C ARG A 116 5.66 -16.20 20.33
N ASP A 117 4.54 -16.06 21.04
CA ASP A 117 3.86 -17.20 21.64
C ASP A 117 3.32 -18.14 20.54
N ARG A 118 3.87 -19.36 20.52
CA ARG A 118 3.54 -20.38 19.52
C ARG A 118 2.08 -20.82 19.63
N HIS A 119 1.49 -20.83 20.82
CA HIS A 119 0.10 -21.22 20.99
C HIS A 119 -0.83 -20.20 20.35
N ALA A 120 -0.70 -18.92 20.72
CA ALA A 120 -1.46 -17.83 20.10
C ALA A 120 -1.27 -17.75 18.57
N LEU A 121 -0.03 -17.89 18.09
CA LEU A 121 0.28 -17.90 16.65
C LEU A 121 -0.35 -19.09 15.92
N ASN A 122 -0.40 -20.27 16.53
CA ASN A 122 -1.08 -21.44 15.94
C ASN A 122 -2.58 -21.24 15.83
N VAL A 123 -3.23 -20.65 16.85
CA VAL A 123 -4.65 -20.31 16.82
C VAL A 123 -4.94 -19.32 15.69
N LEU A 124 -4.15 -18.24 15.59
CA LEU A 124 -4.27 -17.25 14.52
C LEU A 124 -4.04 -17.87 13.13
N SER A 125 -3.05 -18.75 12.99
CA SER A 125 -2.76 -19.44 11.72
C SER A 125 -3.92 -20.32 11.26
N LYS A 126 -4.48 -21.11 12.17
CA LYS A 126 -5.65 -21.96 11.89
C LYS A 126 -6.89 -21.13 11.53
N TRP A 127 -7.08 -19.99 12.19
CA TRP A 127 -8.15 -19.04 11.87
C TRP A 127 -7.99 -18.44 10.47
N MET A 128 -6.79 -17.94 10.12
CA MET A 128 -6.50 -17.37 8.79
C MET A 128 -6.68 -18.38 7.64
N GLN A 129 -6.46 -19.67 7.90
CA GLN A 129 -6.69 -20.74 6.92
C GLN A 129 -8.18 -21.07 6.73
N GLY A 130 -9.09 -20.42 7.45
CA GLY A 130 -10.53 -20.71 7.42
C GLY A 130 -10.90 -22.08 7.98
N LYS A 131 -9.98 -22.74 8.72
CA LYS A 131 -10.18 -24.09 9.27
C LYS A 131 -10.96 -24.09 10.58
N HIS A 132 -11.22 -22.94 11.19
CA HIS A 132 -11.95 -22.82 12.45
C HIS A 132 -13.25 -22.01 12.32
N LYS A 133 -14.32 -22.54 12.92
CA LYS A 133 -15.65 -21.93 12.97
C LYS A 133 -15.82 -21.04 14.22
N LEU A 134 -16.90 -20.26 14.20
CA LEU A 134 -17.26 -19.16 15.11
C LEU A 134 -17.05 -19.35 16.63
N PRO A 135 -17.20 -20.54 17.27
CA PRO A 135 -17.02 -20.65 18.72
C PRO A 135 -15.61 -20.28 19.22
N GLU A 136 -14.60 -20.43 18.35
CA GLU A 136 -13.22 -20.02 18.64
C GLU A 136 -12.95 -18.53 18.40
N LEU A 137 -13.93 -17.77 17.87
CA LEU A 137 -13.81 -16.31 17.80
C LEU A 137 -13.71 -15.70 19.20
N ILE A 138 -14.27 -16.34 20.24
CA ILE A 138 -14.12 -15.89 21.62
C ILE A 138 -12.65 -15.95 22.05
N ILE A 139 -11.97 -17.07 21.77
CA ILE A 139 -10.55 -17.23 22.05
C ILE A 139 -9.73 -16.25 21.22
N SER A 140 -10.10 -16.02 19.95
CA SER A 140 -9.42 -15.02 19.14
C SER A 140 -9.68 -13.59 19.65
N ALA A 141 -10.86 -13.29 20.19
CA ALA A 141 -11.20 -11.98 20.75
C ALA A 141 -10.43 -11.73 22.05
N GLU A 142 -10.23 -12.77 22.86
CA GLU A 142 -9.39 -12.73 24.05
C GLU A 142 -7.91 -12.54 23.69
N ILE A 143 -7.42 -13.25 22.66
CA ILE A 143 -6.05 -13.06 22.14
C ILE A 143 -5.89 -11.64 21.59
N LEU A 144 -6.87 -11.13 20.83
CA LEU A 144 -6.82 -9.78 20.26
C LEU A 144 -6.91 -8.68 21.34
N SER A 145 -7.72 -8.88 22.38
CA SER A 145 -7.83 -7.94 23.50
C SER A 145 -6.60 -7.97 24.41
N THR A 146 -6.00 -9.14 24.60
CA THR A 146 -4.76 -9.31 25.36
C THR A 146 -3.56 -8.74 24.59
N HIS A 147 -3.57 -8.83 23.26
CA HIS A 147 -2.44 -8.49 22.40
C HIS A 147 -2.72 -7.29 21.45
N MET A 148 -3.41 -6.25 21.91
CA MET A 148 -3.80 -5.10 21.06
C MET A 148 -2.65 -4.35 20.38
N ASN A 149 -1.41 -4.48 20.87
CA ASN A 149 -0.23 -3.77 20.36
C ASN A 149 0.90 -4.70 19.91
N ALA A 150 0.53 -5.94 19.62
CA ALA A 150 1.48 -6.93 19.16
C ALA A 150 1.76 -6.78 17.65
N LEU A 151 3.04 -6.87 17.31
CA LEU A 151 3.53 -7.04 15.95
C LEU A 151 3.69 -8.53 15.67
N ILE A 152 3.08 -8.98 14.57
CA ILE A 152 3.12 -10.38 14.15
C ILE A 152 3.84 -10.47 12.80
N PRO A 153 4.97 -11.17 12.71
CA PRO A 153 5.59 -11.45 11.42
C PRO A 153 4.69 -12.38 10.62
N VAL A 154 4.43 -12.03 9.35
CA VAL A 154 3.61 -12.83 8.43
C VAL A 154 4.43 -13.19 7.20
N GLU A 155 4.26 -14.43 6.73
CA GLU A 155 4.76 -14.88 5.44
C GLU A 155 3.68 -14.66 4.38
N LEU A 156 4.06 -14.09 3.24
CA LEU A 156 3.14 -13.77 2.16
C LEU A 156 3.53 -14.55 0.90
N GLU A 157 2.60 -15.33 0.38
CA GLU A 157 2.77 -16.06 -0.87
C GLU A 157 2.08 -15.30 -2.02
N CYS A 158 2.81 -15.06 -3.11
CA CYS A 158 2.27 -14.38 -4.29
C CYS A 158 1.61 -15.40 -5.24
N VAL A 159 0.27 -15.41 -5.28
CA VAL A 159 -0.50 -16.33 -6.14
C VAL A 159 -0.44 -15.93 -7.62
N ALA A 160 -0.24 -14.64 -7.92
CA ALA A 160 -0.24 -14.11 -9.29
C ALA A 160 1.13 -13.52 -9.69
N ARG A 161 1.28 -13.22 -10.98
CA ARG A 161 2.51 -12.63 -11.54
C ARG A 161 2.86 -11.31 -10.83
N GLY A 162 4.08 -11.25 -10.33
CA GLY A 162 4.67 -10.06 -9.71
C GLY A 162 5.95 -10.44 -8.96
N LYS A 163 6.87 -9.50 -8.81
CA LYS A 163 8.01 -9.66 -7.89
C LYS A 163 7.79 -8.71 -6.72
N PRO A 164 7.67 -9.21 -5.47
CA PRO A 164 7.51 -8.33 -4.33
C PRO A 164 8.73 -7.42 -4.22
N LYS A 165 8.49 -6.11 -4.12
CA LYS A 165 9.56 -5.15 -3.89
C LYS A 165 9.91 -5.14 -2.41
N ARG A 166 11.18 -4.87 -2.11
CA ARG A 166 11.60 -4.59 -0.72
C ARG A 166 10.76 -3.41 -0.22
N PHE A 167 10.20 -3.58 0.97
CA PHE A 167 9.45 -2.53 1.68
C PHE A 167 8.12 -2.13 1.03
N GLY A 168 7.48 -3.09 0.35
CA GLY A 168 6.09 -2.97 -0.05
C GLY A 168 5.17 -2.76 1.15
N ILE A 169 4.10 -2.02 0.92
CA ILE A 169 3.02 -1.80 1.89
C ILE A 169 1.94 -2.83 1.59
N VAL A 170 1.43 -3.50 2.62
CA VAL A 170 0.28 -4.40 2.51
C VAL A 170 -0.97 -3.56 2.74
N CYS A 171 -1.87 -3.56 1.76
CA CYS A 171 -3.15 -2.85 1.84
C CYS A 171 -4.28 -3.85 1.99
N LEU A 172 -5.35 -3.45 2.67
CA LEU A 172 -6.60 -4.22 2.69
C LEU A 172 -7.25 -4.17 1.29
N PRO A 173 -7.73 -5.32 0.77
CA PRO A 173 -8.40 -5.35 -0.52
C PRO A 173 -9.73 -4.60 -0.47
N THR A 174 -10.08 -3.91 -1.56
CA THR A 174 -11.41 -3.33 -1.73
C THR A 174 -12.41 -4.37 -2.25
N ASN A 175 -13.70 -4.10 -2.11
CA ASN A 175 -14.75 -4.97 -2.67
C ASN A 175 -14.62 -5.14 -4.20
N GLU A 176 -14.17 -4.10 -4.90
CA GLU A 176 -13.91 -4.18 -6.33
C GLU A 176 -12.79 -5.16 -6.67
N ASP A 177 -11.73 -5.20 -5.87
CA ASP A 177 -10.60 -6.12 -6.05
C ASP A 177 -11.06 -7.57 -5.93
N ILE A 178 -11.90 -7.85 -4.93
CA ILE A 178 -12.48 -9.19 -4.71
C ILE A 178 -13.32 -9.60 -5.91
N LEU A 179 -14.17 -8.71 -6.44
CA LEU A 179 -14.98 -8.97 -7.63
C LEU A 179 -14.13 -9.18 -8.90
N LYS A 180 -13.02 -8.43 -9.05
CA LYS A 180 -12.07 -8.61 -10.15
C LYS A 180 -11.36 -9.97 -10.05
N ILE A 181 -11.00 -10.42 -8.85
CA ILE A 181 -10.38 -11.74 -8.63
C ILE A 181 -11.36 -12.87 -8.96
N LYS A 182 -12.62 -12.76 -8.54
CA LYS A 182 -13.66 -13.75 -8.88
C LYS A 182 -13.90 -13.83 -10.39
N ARG A 183 -13.96 -12.68 -11.07
CA ARG A 183 -14.10 -12.63 -12.54
C ARG A 183 -12.92 -13.27 -13.27
N ARG A 184 -11.68 -13.12 -12.79
CA ARG A 184 -10.49 -13.79 -13.38
C ARG A 184 -10.58 -15.31 -13.41
N GLN A 185 -11.27 -15.92 -12.45
CA GLN A 185 -11.46 -17.38 -12.45
C GLN A 185 -12.43 -17.84 -13.55
N ILE A 186 -13.34 -16.96 -13.98
CA ILE A 186 -14.37 -17.25 -14.98
C ILE A 186 -13.90 -16.82 -16.38
N GLU A 187 -13.39 -15.59 -16.51
CA GLU A 187 -13.02 -14.94 -17.78
C GLU A 187 -11.55 -15.17 -18.17
N GLY A 188 -10.76 -15.83 -17.32
CA GLY A 188 -9.35 -16.08 -17.54
C GLY A 188 -8.42 -14.93 -17.12
N PRO A 189 -7.13 -14.99 -17.48
CA PRO A 189 -6.16 -13.99 -17.06
C PRO A 189 -6.44 -12.64 -17.71
N VAL A 190 -6.77 -11.64 -16.90
CA VAL A 190 -6.94 -10.26 -17.36
C VAL A 190 -5.62 -9.78 -17.96
N LEU A 191 -5.60 -9.62 -19.29
CA LEU A 191 -4.51 -8.97 -20.01
C LEU A 191 -4.52 -7.49 -19.64
N ILE A 192 -3.63 -7.10 -18.73
CA ILE A 192 -3.40 -5.70 -18.41
C ILE A 192 -2.53 -5.14 -19.55
N THR A 193 -3.18 -4.61 -20.58
CA THR A 193 -2.50 -3.87 -21.64
C THR A 193 -2.06 -2.53 -21.08
N GLN A 194 -0.87 -2.48 -20.50
CA GLN A 194 -0.25 -1.19 -20.18
C GLN A 194 0.13 -0.53 -21.49
N THR A 195 -0.48 0.62 -21.78
CA THR A 195 0.01 1.46 -22.87
C THR A 195 1.47 1.80 -22.54
N PRO A 196 2.39 1.70 -23.52
CA PRO A 196 3.78 2.05 -23.30
C PRO A 196 3.85 3.40 -22.63
N ARG A 197 4.47 3.44 -21.45
CA ARG A 197 4.64 4.69 -20.71
C ARG A 197 5.41 5.61 -21.66
N ARG A 198 4.75 6.63 -22.21
CA ARG A 198 5.42 7.62 -23.05
C ARG A 198 6.55 8.17 -22.19
N HIS A 199 7.78 7.93 -22.62
CA HIS A 199 8.90 8.69 -22.10
C HIS A 199 8.53 10.14 -22.40
N VAL A 200 8.20 10.90 -21.36
CA VAL A 200 8.20 12.35 -21.44
C VAL A 200 9.68 12.69 -21.57
N SER A 201 10.20 12.59 -22.79
CA SER A 201 11.43 13.24 -23.16
C SER A 201 11.19 14.72 -22.90
N ASN A 202 11.98 15.25 -21.98
CA ASN A 202 11.87 16.59 -21.41
C ASN A 202 12.30 17.67 -22.44
N GLU A 203 11.86 17.56 -23.69
CA GLU A 203 12.38 18.30 -24.84
C GLU A 203 11.38 19.31 -25.44
N GLN A 204 10.25 19.61 -24.79
CA GLN A 204 9.28 20.54 -25.37
C GLN A 204 8.56 21.40 -24.33
N GLU A 205 9.33 22.25 -23.64
CA GLU A 205 8.87 23.55 -23.12
C GLU A 205 9.66 24.68 -23.81
N SER A 206 9.61 24.74 -25.15
CA SER A 206 10.13 25.90 -25.89
C SER A 206 9.57 25.97 -27.32
N SER A 207 8.27 26.19 -27.47
CA SER A 207 7.71 26.80 -28.70
C SER A 207 6.20 27.03 -28.55
N GLU A 208 5.82 28.02 -27.74
CA GLU A 208 4.63 28.81 -28.08
C GLU A 208 5.10 29.91 -29.03
N ASN A 209 4.31 30.14 -30.09
CA ASN A 209 4.48 31.09 -31.20
C ASN A 209 5.13 30.52 -32.47
N MET A 210 4.32 29.95 -33.35
CA MET A 210 4.23 30.44 -34.74
C MET A 210 2.97 29.93 -35.42
N ASP A 211 2.37 30.83 -36.18
CA ASP A 211 1.05 30.77 -36.78
C ASP A 211 0.83 29.61 -37.75
N GLU A 212 -0.45 29.22 -37.84
CA GLU A 212 -1.01 28.36 -38.87
C GLU A 212 -0.80 28.98 -40.25
N GLU A 213 -0.06 28.30 -41.13
CA GLU A 213 -0.49 28.04 -42.50
C GLU A 213 0.54 27.17 -43.25
N GLU A 214 0.02 26.11 -43.88
CA GLU A 214 0.57 25.54 -45.12
C GLU A 214 1.91 24.77 -45.06
N SER A 215 1.88 23.46 -44.77
CA SER A 215 2.71 22.50 -45.54
C SER A 215 2.31 21.04 -45.34
N SER A 216 1.36 20.61 -46.16
CA SER A 216 1.00 19.22 -46.39
C SER A 216 1.86 18.62 -47.51
N LYS A 217 3.17 18.37 -47.30
CA LYS A 217 3.93 17.46 -48.20
C LYS A 217 5.30 17.02 -47.68
N LEU A 218 5.38 16.15 -46.67
CA LEU A 218 6.55 15.28 -46.46
C LEU A 218 6.22 14.11 -45.53
N GLU A 219 5.43 13.19 -46.09
CA GLU A 219 5.38 11.81 -45.66
C GLU A 219 6.72 11.10 -45.89
N CYS A 220 6.94 10.07 -45.05
CA CYS A 220 7.66 8.85 -45.39
C CYS A 220 9.16 8.95 -45.65
N GLU A 221 9.99 8.82 -44.59
CA GLU A 221 11.20 7.98 -44.69
C GLU A 221 11.90 7.61 -43.36
N THR A 222 11.57 8.21 -42.21
CA THR A 222 12.37 7.95 -40.98
C THR A 222 11.88 6.83 -40.07
N LYS A 223 10.75 6.16 -40.36
CA LYS A 223 10.19 5.11 -39.48
C LYS A 223 10.77 3.70 -39.69
N ALA A 224 11.59 3.46 -40.70
CA ALA A 224 12.13 2.12 -40.99
C ALA A 224 13.38 1.76 -40.16
N LYS A 225 14.06 2.72 -39.52
CA LYS A 225 15.39 2.46 -38.91
C LYS A 225 15.36 2.07 -37.43
N TRP A 226 14.27 2.32 -36.71
CA TRP A 226 14.21 2.08 -35.26
C TRP A 226 13.73 0.68 -34.86
N GLN A 227 13.14 -0.10 -35.77
CA GLN A 227 12.67 -1.46 -35.46
C GLN A 227 13.77 -2.53 -35.52
N ALA A 228 14.92 -2.25 -36.12
CA ALA A 228 15.97 -3.25 -36.32
C ALA A 228 16.88 -3.49 -35.10
N ASP A 229 16.96 -2.55 -34.14
CA ASP A 229 17.88 -2.67 -33.00
C ASP A 229 17.22 -2.95 -31.64
N MET A 230 15.89 -2.93 -31.54
CA MET A 230 15.22 -3.10 -30.24
C MET A 230 14.95 -4.56 -29.84
N TRP A 231 15.28 -5.54 -30.69
CA TRP A 231 14.98 -6.96 -30.47
C TRP A 231 16.20 -7.84 -30.17
N LYS A 232 17.38 -7.26 -29.92
CA LYS A 232 18.61 -8.05 -29.67
C LYS A 232 18.78 -8.56 -28.24
N ASP A 233 18.00 -8.08 -27.26
CA ASP A 233 18.18 -8.43 -25.84
C ASP A 233 17.04 -9.25 -25.22
N VAL A 234 16.42 -10.14 -26.00
CA VAL A 234 15.64 -11.24 -25.40
C VAL A 234 16.59 -12.38 -25.06
N VAL A 235 17.16 -12.33 -23.86
CA VAL A 235 17.91 -13.45 -23.27
C VAL A 235 16.90 -14.57 -22.99
N SER A 236 16.83 -15.56 -23.88
CA SER A 236 16.04 -16.78 -23.62
C SER A 236 16.64 -17.51 -22.41
N THR A 237 15.81 -17.69 -21.38
CA THR A 237 16.15 -18.45 -20.17
C THR A 237 15.91 -19.96 -20.34
N ASP A 238 15.38 -20.40 -21.48
CA ASP A 238 15.17 -21.82 -21.77
C ASP A 238 16.47 -22.48 -22.24
N GLN A 239 16.93 -23.44 -21.42
CA GLN A 239 18.19 -24.16 -21.57
C GLN A 239 18.23 -25.01 -22.86
N THR A 240 17.06 -25.46 -23.33
CA THR A 240 16.89 -26.24 -24.56
C THR A 240 17.21 -25.43 -25.83
N THR A 241 16.86 -24.14 -25.86
CA THR A 241 17.16 -23.24 -27.00
C THR A 241 18.65 -22.87 -27.10
N ARG A 242 19.38 -22.95 -25.98
CA ARG A 242 20.81 -22.59 -25.94
C ARG A 242 21.68 -23.69 -26.57
N MET A 243 21.34 -24.96 -26.31
CA MET A 243 22.07 -26.10 -26.88
C MET A 243 21.89 -26.22 -28.41
N SER A 244 20.72 -25.84 -28.94
CA SER A 244 20.45 -25.90 -30.38
C SER A 244 21.19 -24.82 -31.17
N LYS A 245 21.42 -23.63 -30.59
CA LYS A 245 22.26 -22.59 -31.22
C LYS A 245 23.75 -22.95 -31.24
N GLU A 246 24.26 -23.59 -30.20
CA GLU A 246 25.67 -24.03 -30.16
C GLU A 246 25.96 -25.16 -31.16
N ALA A 247 25.01 -26.08 -31.36
CA ALA A 247 25.12 -27.12 -32.39
C ALA A 247 25.16 -26.53 -33.82
N ALA A 248 24.38 -25.48 -34.10
CA ALA A 248 24.36 -24.82 -35.40
C ALA A 248 25.68 -24.07 -35.70
N LEU A 249 26.28 -23.38 -34.72
CA LEU A 249 27.58 -22.73 -34.90
C LEU A 249 28.73 -23.72 -35.09
N SER A 250 28.65 -24.90 -34.48
CA SER A 250 29.65 -25.97 -34.65
C SER A 250 29.64 -26.54 -36.08
N SER A 251 28.50 -26.58 -36.76
CA SER A 251 28.41 -27.09 -38.14
C SER A 251 28.91 -26.07 -39.18
N SER A 252 28.67 -24.77 -38.99
CA SER A 252 29.18 -23.75 -39.94
C SER A 252 30.70 -23.59 -39.92
N LYS A 253 31.38 -23.91 -38.81
CA LYS A 253 32.85 -23.86 -38.74
C LYS A 253 33.55 -25.01 -39.51
N LYS A 254 32.83 -26.07 -39.88
CA LYS A 254 33.41 -27.22 -40.61
C LYS A 254 33.40 -27.07 -42.14
N MET A 255 32.78 -26.02 -42.69
CA MET A 255 32.78 -25.75 -44.14
C MET A 255 33.83 -24.73 -44.60
N LEU A 256 34.68 -24.23 -43.70
CA LEU A 256 35.67 -23.18 -43.99
C LEU A 256 37.12 -23.68 -43.86
N CYS A 257 37.34 -24.98 -44.02
CA CYS A 257 38.67 -25.58 -44.19
C CYS A 257 38.66 -26.49 -45.42
#